data_AF-A0A0A5HTC6-F1
#
_entry.id   AF-A0A0A5HTC6-F1
#
_cell.length_a   1.000
_cell.length_b   1.000
_cell.length_c   1.000
_cell.angle_alpha   90.00
_cell.angle_beta   90.00
_cell.angle_gamma   90.00
#
_symmetry.space_group_name_H-M   'P 1'
#
loop_
_entity.id
_entity.type
_entity.pdbx_description
1 polymer ?
#
loop_
_entity_poly.entity_id
_entity_poly.type
_entity_poly.pdbx_seq_one_letter_code
_entity_poly.pdbx_strand_id
1 'polypeptide(L)'
;MSPDETYKLFISGVPPMAVFNMHSAEILDLVNNDDESEENILKLVPTLSLIGLIAYFESYCKESASAIINIHPDLLEKAQAAGFDTTINCAELKSFNYDISGRLGSLVVEKYNFGDVKKVNSFWGALFKSTPLSKDEVKKFAKLLADRNLFVHHGGIYTSKYIKQYMKDLDMSAHAHYHSVEYNHEDFRNHYKFIHKLVEKIADCTVVGLNKCIEDGELDRTELIEKAIEQLAWD
;
A
#
# COMPACT_ATOMS: atom_id res chain seq x y z
N MET A 1 -8.56 31.60 5.83
CA MET A 1 -7.15 31.14 5.69
C MET A 1 -7.04 30.50 4.32
N SER A 2 -6.03 30.86 3.54
CA SER A 2 -5.65 30.05 2.37
C SER A 2 -5.40 28.63 2.87
N PRO A 3 -5.93 27.57 2.24
CA PRO A 3 -5.48 26.21 2.50
C PRO A 3 -3.95 26.17 2.44
N ASP A 4 -3.33 25.45 3.37
CA ASP A 4 -1.89 25.19 3.32
C ASP A 4 -1.57 24.57 1.94
N GLU A 5 -0.63 25.18 1.21
CA GLU A 5 -0.31 24.76 -0.16
C GLU A 5 0.24 23.33 -0.19
N THR A 6 0.77 22.84 0.93
CA THR A 6 1.25 21.46 1.10
C THR A 6 0.15 20.45 0.77
N TYR A 7 -1.11 20.74 1.09
CA TYR A 7 -2.24 19.85 0.79
C TYR A 7 -2.49 19.67 -0.71
N LYS A 8 -2.02 20.57 -1.57
CA LYS A 8 -2.16 20.39 -3.02
C LYS A 8 -1.35 19.17 -3.52
N LEU A 9 -0.30 18.79 -2.81
CA LEU A 9 0.60 17.68 -3.15
C LEU A 9 0.02 16.30 -2.80
N PHE A 10 -1.00 16.25 -1.94
CA PHE A 10 -1.62 15.00 -1.48
C PHE A 10 -3.03 14.82 -2.04
N ILE A 11 -3.38 13.59 -2.41
CA ILE A 11 -4.73 13.25 -2.88
C ILE A 11 -5.76 13.66 -1.82
N SER A 12 -6.81 14.35 -2.25
CA SER A 12 -7.84 14.92 -1.37
C SER A 12 -7.34 15.92 -0.31
N GLY A 13 -6.08 16.34 -0.37
CA GLY A 13 -5.50 17.22 0.64
C GLY A 13 -5.21 16.53 1.98
N VAL A 14 -5.05 15.21 1.99
CA VAL A 14 -4.77 14.45 3.21
C VAL A 14 -3.50 13.62 3.01
N PRO A 15 -2.51 13.69 3.91
CA PRO A 15 -1.33 12.85 3.83
C PRO A 15 -1.68 11.36 3.89
N PRO A 16 -1.01 10.50 3.08
CA PRO A 16 -1.28 9.06 3.04
C PRO A 16 -1.20 8.40 4.43
N MET A 17 -0.25 8.85 5.26
CA MET A 17 -0.04 8.31 6.61
C MET A 17 -1.24 8.56 7.53
N ALA A 18 -1.82 9.75 7.46
CA ALA A 18 -2.97 10.11 8.28
C ALA A 18 -4.20 9.23 7.95
N VAL A 19 -4.44 9.00 6.65
CA VAL A 19 -5.52 8.12 6.18
C VAL A 19 -5.29 6.68 6.64
N PHE A 20 -4.07 6.17 6.45
CA PHE A 20 -3.73 4.80 6.84
C PHE A 20 -3.91 4.58 8.34
N ASN A 21 -3.32 5.43 9.19
CA ASN A 21 -3.36 5.29 10.64
C ASN A 21 -4.78 5.39 11.20
N MET A 22 -5.59 6.33 10.68
CA MET A 22 -6.97 6.50 11.12
C MET A 22 -7.78 5.22 10.84
N HIS A 23 -7.75 4.73 9.61
CA HIS A 23 -8.57 3.58 9.23
C HIS A 23 -8.03 2.25 9.75
N SER A 24 -6.71 2.08 9.84
CA SER A 24 -6.14 0.85 10.39
C SER A 24 -6.43 0.74 11.89
N ALA A 25 -6.39 1.85 12.64
CA ALA A 25 -6.78 1.88 14.04
C ALA A 25 -8.26 1.52 14.23
N GLU A 26 -9.16 2.09 13.43
CA GLU A 26 -10.59 1.73 13.46
C GLU A 26 -10.80 0.23 13.19
N ILE A 27 -10.10 -0.35 12.20
CA ILE A 27 -10.16 -1.78 11.92
C ILE A 27 -9.65 -2.61 13.11
N LEU A 28 -8.55 -2.18 13.74
CA LEU A 28 -8.02 -2.86 14.92
C LEU A 28 -9.02 -2.82 16.08
N ASP A 29 -9.66 -1.69 16.31
CA ASP A 29 -10.69 -1.53 17.34
C ASP A 29 -11.91 -2.41 17.06
N LEU A 30 -12.32 -2.54 15.80
CA LEU A 30 -13.39 -3.48 15.42
C LEU A 30 -13.04 -4.93 15.81
N VAL A 31 -11.79 -5.36 15.58
CA VAL A 31 -11.36 -6.71 15.95
C VAL A 31 -11.20 -6.87 17.47
N ASN A 32 -10.71 -5.85 18.18
CA ASN A 32 -10.51 -5.93 19.62
C ASN A 32 -11.83 -5.91 20.42
N ASN A 33 -12.89 -5.31 19.86
CA ASN A 33 -14.22 -5.27 20.46
C ASN A 33 -15.15 -6.40 19.97
N ASP A 34 -14.68 -7.24 19.04
CA ASP A 34 -15.40 -8.42 18.59
C ASP A 34 -15.38 -9.51 19.67
N ASP A 35 -16.53 -10.12 19.95
CA ASP A 35 -16.65 -11.12 20.99
C ASP A 35 -16.02 -12.46 20.56
N GLU A 36 -14.83 -12.76 21.09
CA GLU A 36 -14.11 -14.01 20.82
C GLU A 36 -14.89 -15.27 21.30
N SER A 37 -15.93 -15.11 22.13
CA SER A 37 -16.71 -16.20 22.73
C SER A 37 -17.90 -16.69 21.89
N GLU A 38 -18.29 -15.98 20.82
CA GLU A 38 -19.29 -16.51 19.91
C GLU A 38 -18.71 -17.74 19.18
N GLU A 39 -19.38 -18.90 19.31
CA GLU A 39 -19.20 -20.08 18.44
C GLU A 39 -19.61 -19.80 16.97
N ASN A 40 -19.38 -18.58 16.50
CA ASN A 40 -19.53 -18.23 15.11
C ASN A 40 -18.44 -18.96 14.33
N ILE A 41 -18.86 -20.09 13.74
CA ILE A 41 -18.07 -20.97 12.85
C ILE A 41 -17.34 -20.17 11.76
N LEU A 42 -17.82 -18.96 11.45
CA LEU A 42 -17.20 -18.00 10.56
C LEU A 42 -16.68 -16.83 11.41
N LYS A 43 -15.40 -16.84 11.80
CA LYS A 43 -14.68 -15.71 12.41
C LYS A 43 -14.56 -14.55 11.40
N LEU A 44 -15.71 -13.95 11.09
CA LEU A 44 -15.91 -13.08 9.96
C LEU A 44 -15.24 -11.73 10.17
N VAL A 45 -15.30 -11.18 11.38
CA VAL A 45 -14.74 -9.86 11.70
C VAL A 45 -13.22 -9.82 11.46
N PRO A 46 -12.37 -10.71 12.04
CA PRO A 46 -10.94 -10.73 11.73
C PRO A 46 -10.63 -10.87 10.24
N THR A 47 -11.43 -11.66 9.52
CA THR A 47 -11.26 -11.92 8.09
C THR A 47 -11.56 -10.68 7.24
N LEU A 48 -12.72 -10.04 7.47
CA LEU A 48 -13.10 -8.79 6.79
C LEU A 48 -12.14 -7.65 7.14
N SER A 49 -11.73 -7.58 8.40
CA SER A 49 -10.73 -6.61 8.88
C SER A 49 -9.39 -6.78 8.19
N LEU A 50 -8.93 -8.02 7.94
CA LEU A 50 -7.72 -8.25 7.15
C LEU A 50 -7.87 -7.71 5.72
N ILE A 51 -9.01 -7.97 5.06
CA ILE A 51 -9.27 -7.49 3.70
C ILE A 51 -9.20 -5.96 3.66
N GLY A 52 -9.85 -5.29 4.61
CA GLY A 52 -9.81 -3.83 4.75
C GLY A 52 -8.39 -3.30 4.98
N LEU A 53 -7.64 -3.92 5.89
CA LEU A 53 -6.27 -3.52 6.20
C LEU A 53 -5.35 -3.62 4.97
N ILE A 54 -5.46 -4.69 4.19
CA ILE A 54 -4.70 -4.84 2.94
C ILE A 54 -5.11 -3.75 1.95
N ALA A 55 -6.41 -3.45 1.79
CA ALA A 55 -6.87 -2.40 0.90
C ALA A 55 -6.32 -1.01 1.29
N TYR A 56 -6.29 -0.68 2.59
CA TYR A 56 -5.70 0.58 3.05
C TYR A 56 -4.18 0.62 2.88
N PHE A 57 -3.47 -0.50 3.05
CA PHE A 57 -2.05 -0.59 2.71
C PHE A 57 -1.79 -0.33 1.22
N GLU A 58 -2.64 -0.86 0.34
CA GLU A 58 -2.57 -0.62 -1.11
C GLU A 58 -2.81 0.85 -1.45
N SER A 59 -3.81 1.47 -0.82
CA SER A 59 -4.10 2.91 -0.97
C SER A 59 -2.92 3.75 -0.49
N TYR A 60 -2.38 3.45 0.68
CA TYR A 60 -1.20 4.12 1.23
C TYR A 60 -0.02 4.09 0.25
N CYS A 61 0.29 2.92 -0.33
CA CYS A 61 1.38 2.80 -1.29
C CYS A 61 1.12 3.64 -2.55
N LYS A 62 -0.12 3.63 -3.06
CA LYS A 62 -0.48 4.42 -4.25
C LYS A 62 -0.42 5.92 -3.98
N GLU A 63 -0.97 6.37 -2.86
CA GLU A 63 -1.01 7.78 -2.48
C GLU A 63 0.38 8.30 -2.13
N SER A 64 1.22 7.51 -1.46
CA SER A 64 2.64 7.84 -1.22
C SER A 64 3.41 7.97 -2.54
N ALA A 65 3.22 7.03 -3.48
CA ALA A 65 3.83 7.11 -4.81
C ALA A 65 3.37 8.38 -5.56
N SER A 66 2.08 8.73 -5.47
CA SER A 66 1.55 9.97 -6.03
C SER A 66 2.22 11.19 -5.40
N ALA A 67 2.31 11.24 -4.07
CA ALA A 67 2.86 12.37 -3.34
C ALA A 67 4.33 12.60 -3.70
N ILE A 68 5.14 11.54 -3.80
CA ILE A 68 6.55 11.62 -4.22
C ILE A 68 6.68 12.32 -5.57
N ILE A 69 5.89 11.92 -6.56
CA ILE A 69 5.93 12.52 -7.90
C ILE A 69 5.36 13.94 -7.90
N ASN A 70 4.35 14.23 -7.08
CA ASN A 70 3.84 15.60 -6.94
C ASN A 70 4.88 16.54 -6.32
N ILE A 71 5.67 16.04 -5.36
CA ILE A 71 6.77 16.76 -4.70
C ILE A 71 7.95 16.97 -5.67
N HIS A 72 8.35 15.94 -6.41
CA HIS A 72 9.47 15.99 -7.35
C HIS A 72 9.10 15.32 -8.69
N PRO A 73 8.47 16.08 -9.61
CA PRO A 73 8.00 15.56 -10.90
C PRO A 73 9.09 14.94 -11.78
N ASP A 74 10.32 15.44 -11.71
CA ASP A 74 11.43 14.97 -12.56
C ASP A 74 11.81 13.50 -12.27
N LEU A 75 11.41 12.94 -11.13
CA LEU A 75 11.53 11.50 -10.85
C LEU A 75 10.77 10.62 -11.86
N LEU A 76 9.81 11.19 -12.61
CA LEU A 76 9.15 10.48 -13.70
C LEU A 76 10.12 10.05 -14.80
N GLU A 77 11.19 10.81 -15.06
CA GLU A 77 12.20 10.41 -16.03
C GLU A 77 12.91 9.13 -15.57
N LYS A 78 13.21 9.02 -14.27
CA LYS A 78 13.80 7.82 -13.66
C LYS A 78 12.84 6.64 -13.73
N ALA A 79 11.55 6.87 -13.43
CA ALA A 79 10.51 5.86 -13.56
C ALA A 79 10.38 5.35 -15.01
N GLN A 80 10.34 6.26 -15.98
CA GLN A 80 10.26 5.93 -17.40
C GLN A 80 11.48 5.15 -17.87
N ALA A 81 12.69 5.56 -17.47
CA ALA A 81 13.93 4.86 -17.79
C ALA A 81 13.95 3.43 -17.22
N ALA A 82 13.26 3.18 -16.09
CA ALA A 82 13.07 1.86 -15.51
C ALA A 82 11.92 1.05 -16.14
N GLY A 83 11.25 1.58 -17.18
CA GLY A 83 10.21 0.89 -17.94
C GLY A 83 8.80 1.07 -17.39
N PHE A 84 8.58 2.01 -16.46
CA PHE A 84 7.23 2.38 -16.03
C PHE A 84 6.57 3.27 -17.08
N ASP A 85 5.29 3.01 -17.35
CA ASP A 85 4.50 3.81 -18.28
C ASP A 85 4.14 5.15 -17.65
N THR A 86 4.72 6.26 -18.10
CA THR A 86 4.43 7.61 -17.57
C THR A 86 3.43 8.40 -18.42
N THR A 87 2.78 7.77 -19.39
CA THR A 87 1.83 8.45 -20.30
C THR A 87 0.54 8.88 -19.59
N ILE A 88 -0.04 10.00 -20.02
CA ILE A 88 -1.31 10.54 -19.53
C ILE A 88 -2.23 10.80 -20.73
N ASN A 89 -3.49 10.42 -20.62
CA ASN A 89 -4.48 10.64 -21.66
C ASN A 89 -5.03 12.08 -21.62
N CYS A 90 -4.64 12.92 -22.59
CA CYS A 90 -5.11 14.31 -22.65
C CYS A 90 -6.62 14.46 -22.85
N ALA A 91 -7.30 13.47 -23.46
CA ALA A 91 -8.75 13.51 -23.62
C ALA A 91 -9.48 13.41 -22.27
N GLU A 92 -8.94 12.59 -21.37
CA GLU A 92 -9.44 12.47 -19.99
C GLU A 92 -9.20 13.77 -19.22
N LEU A 93 -7.99 14.35 -19.29
CA LEU A 93 -7.68 15.62 -18.62
C LEU A 93 -8.67 16.74 -19.00
N LYS A 94 -8.98 16.86 -20.30
CA LYS A 94 -9.94 17.85 -20.80
C LYS A 94 -11.34 17.62 -20.26
N SER A 95 -11.75 16.36 -20.09
CA SER A 95 -13.12 16.02 -19.68
C SER A 95 -13.45 16.44 -18.25
N PHE A 96 -12.44 16.55 -17.39
CA PHE A 96 -12.60 16.87 -15.97
C PHE A 96 -12.24 18.33 -15.61
N ASN A 97 -11.79 19.14 -16.58
CA ASN A 97 -11.28 20.49 -16.35
C ASN A 97 -10.23 20.54 -15.21
N TYR A 98 -9.35 19.52 -15.17
CA TYR A 98 -8.40 19.33 -14.07
C TYR A 98 -7.34 20.44 -14.04
N ASP A 99 -7.16 21.05 -12.86
CA ASP A 99 -5.88 21.67 -12.53
C ASP A 99 -4.87 20.55 -12.24
N ILE A 100 -3.93 20.37 -13.16
CA ILE A 100 -2.89 19.33 -13.07
C ILE A 100 -1.72 19.77 -12.16
N SER A 101 -1.70 21.03 -11.73
CA SER A 101 -0.64 21.60 -10.90
C SER A 101 -0.59 20.87 -9.56
N GLY A 102 0.50 20.12 -9.31
CA GLY A 102 0.64 19.30 -8.10
C GLY A 102 -0.17 18.01 -8.09
N ARG A 103 -0.71 17.56 -9.24
CA ARG A 103 -1.53 16.34 -9.37
C ARG A 103 -0.97 15.33 -10.37
N LEU A 104 0.19 15.61 -10.94
CA LEU A 104 0.82 14.77 -11.96
C LEU A 104 1.05 13.33 -11.47
N GLY A 105 1.51 13.18 -10.24
CA GLY A 105 1.70 11.88 -9.60
C GLY A 105 0.42 11.07 -9.57
N SER A 106 -0.70 11.70 -9.20
CA SER A 106 -1.99 11.01 -9.06
C SER A 106 -2.45 10.40 -10.39
N LEU A 107 -2.27 11.15 -11.48
CA LEU A 107 -2.62 10.72 -12.84
C LEU A 107 -1.72 9.58 -13.34
N VAL A 108 -0.41 9.66 -13.06
CA VAL A 108 0.53 8.65 -13.52
C VAL A 108 0.38 7.33 -12.77
N VAL A 109 0.19 7.38 -11.45
CA VAL A 109 0.21 6.18 -10.61
C VAL A 109 -1.12 5.42 -10.57
N GLU A 110 -2.21 5.99 -11.10
CA GLU A 110 -3.54 5.40 -11.06
C GLU A 110 -3.57 3.99 -11.69
N LYS A 111 -2.90 3.82 -12.83
CA LYS A 111 -2.77 2.57 -13.59
C LYS A 111 -1.89 1.52 -12.93
N TYR A 112 -1.14 1.86 -11.88
CA TYR A 112 -0.30 0.90 -11.19
C TYR A 112 -1.07 0.14 -10.13
N ASN A 113 -0.78 -1.16 -10.04
CA ASN A 113 -1.29 -2.03 -9.01
C ASN A 113 -0.25 -2.14 -7.88
N PHE A 114 -0.46 -1.40 -6.80
CA PHE A 114 0.37 -1.46 -5.59
C PHE A 114 -0.05 -2.56 -4.60
N GLY A 115 -1.04 -3.39 -4.94
CA GLY A 115 -1.32 -4.65 -4.26
C GLY A 115 -0.20 -5.68 -4.38
N ASP A 116 0.67 -5.56 -5.38
CA ASP A 116 1.89 -6.34 -5.45
C ASP A 116 3.06 -5.57 -4.83
N VAL A 117 3.49 -5.97 -3.62
CA VAL A 117 4.66 -5.37 -2.94
C VAL A 117 5.97 -5.49 -3.72
N LYS A 118 6.07 -6.38 -4.72
CA LYS A 118 7.20 -6.36 -5.64
C LYS A 118 7.19 -5.10 -6.50
N LYS A 119 6.00 -4.66 -6.94
CA LYS A 119 5.85 -3.41 -7.68
C LYS A 119 6.15 -2.20 -6.80
N VAL A 120 5.82 -2.23 -5.51
CA VAL A 120 6.26 -1.21 -4.54
C VAL A 120 7.80 -1.12 -4.54
N ASN A 121 8.50 -2.24 -4.33
CA ASN A 121 9.95 -2.26 -4.37
C ASN A 121 10.54 -1.80 -5.72
N SER A 122 9.99 -2.26 -6.84
CA SER A 122 10.46 -1.86 -8.17
C SER A 122 10.25 -0.37 -8.43
N PHE A 123 9.13 0.19 -7.99
CA PHE A 123 8.82 1.61 -8.19
C PHE A 123 9.74 2.48 -7.33
N TRP A 124 9.86 2.22 -6.02
CA TRP A 124 10.80 2.94 -5.15
C TRP A 124 12.25 2.75 -5.61
N GLY A 125 12.60 1.56 -6.10
CA GLY A 125 13.91 1.28 -6.69
C GLY A 125 14.19 2.13 -7.93
N ALA A 126 13.18 2.39 -8.76
CA ALA A 126 13.31 3.29 -9.90
C ALA A 126 13.51 4.75 -9.48
N LEU A 127 12.75 5.23 -8.49
CA LEU A 127 12.84 6.64 -8.06
C LEU A 127 14.13 6.93 -7.28
N PHE A 128 14.47 6.08 -6.31
CA PHE A 128 15.50 6.37 -5.31
C PHE A 128 16.68 5.39 -5.31
N LYS A 129 16.69 4.38 -6.19
CA LYS A 129 17.68 3.27 -6.18
C LYS A 129 17.72 2.50 -4.84
N SER A 130 16.60 2.51 -4.11
CA SER A 130 16.43 1.82 -2.83
C SER A 130 15.16 0.96 -2.86
N THR A 131 15.16 -0.15 -2.13
CA THR A 131 14.00 -1.03 -1.99
C THR A 131 13.56 -1.07 -0.53
N PRO A 132 12.35 -0.60 -0.18
CA PRO A 132 11.91 -0.50 1.22
C PRO A 132 11.71 -1.87 1.88
N LEU A 133 11.33 -2.89 1.12
CA LEU A 133 10.93 -4.20 1.67
C LEU A 133 11.96 -5.28 1.35
N SER A 134 12.26 -6.12 2.34
CA SER A 134 13.12 -7.29 2.16
C SER A 134 12.44 -8.42 1.37
N LYS A 135 13.23 -9.38 0.87
CA LYS A 135 12.70 -10.55 0.15
C LYS A 135 11.74 -11.38 1.01
N ASP A 136 12.02 -11.51 2.31
CA ASP A 136 11.19 -12.29 3.23
C ASP A 136 9.85 -11.59 3.51
N GLU A 137 9.86 -10.26 3.65
CA GLU A 137 8.64 -9.46 3.80
C GLU A 137 7.77 -9.55 2.54
N VAL A 138 8.37 -9.45 1.36
CA VAL A 138 7.68 -9.65 0.08
C VAL A 138 7.02 -11.04 0.01
N LYS A 139 7.74 -12.09 0.45
CA LYS A 139 7.21 -13.46 0.47
C LYS A 139 6.05 -13.60 1.47
N LYS A 140 6.18 -13.02 2.66
CA LYS A 140 5.16 -13.05 3.71
C LYS A 140 3.89 -12.31 3.27
N PHE A 141 4.03 -11.13 2.68
CA PHE A 141 2.90 -10.38 2.15
C PHE A 141 2.25 -11.07 0.94
N ALA A 142 3.02 -11.71 0.06
CA ALA A 142 2.46 -12.48 -1.05
C ALA A 142 1.59 -13.66 -0.58
N LYS A 143 1.93 -14.30 0.56
CA LYS A 143 1.05 -15.29 1.20
C LYS A 143 -0.24 -14.64 1.71
N LEU A 144 -0.14 -13.47 2.33
CA LEU A 144 -1.30 -12.74 2.83
C LEU A 144 -2.29 -12.35 1.71
N LEU A 145 -1.77 -11.93 0.55
CA LEU A 145 -2.57 -11.68 -0.65
C LEU A 145 -3.25 -12.95 -1.18
N ALA A 146 -2.56 -14.09 -1.13
CA ALA A 146 -3.14 -15.36 -1.51
C ALA A 146 -4.30 -15.74 -0.58
N ASP A 147 -4.16 -15.49 0.73
CA ASP A 147 -5.22 -15.71 1.72
C ASP A 147 -6.41 -14.78 1.46
N ARG A 148 -6.16 -13.48 1.27
CA ARG A 148 -7.17 -12.49 0.85
C ARG A 148 -7.90 -12.92 -0.41
N ASN A 149 -7.20 -13.45 -1.40
CA ASN A 149 -7.81 -13.94 -2.63
C ASN A 149 -8.75 -15.12 -2.37
N LEU A 150 -8.40 -16.03 -1.46
CA LEU A 150 -9.31 -17.11 -1.04
C LEU A 150 -10.56 -16.55 -0.34
N PHE A 151 -10.40 -15.62 0.60
CA PHE A 151 -11.54 -15.01 1.29
C PHE A 151 -12.49 -14.30 0.33
N VAL A 152 -11.96 -13.47 -0.58
CA VAL A 152 -12.77 -12.63 -1.45
C VAL A 152 -13.39 -13.39 -2.63
N HIS A 153 -12.67 -14.35 -3.22
CA HIS A 153 -13.10 -15.01 -4.45
C HIS A 153 -13.55 -16.46 -4.29
N HIS A 154 -13.24 -17.09 -3.15
CA HIS A 154 -13.48 -18.51 -2.92
C HIS A 154 -14.14 -18.80 -1.57
N GLY A 155 -14.64 -17.77 -0.86
CA GLY A 155 -15.29 -17.94 0.45
C GLY A 155 -14.37 -18.54 1.51
N GLY A 156 -13.05 -18.35 1.38
CA GLY A 156 -12.03 -18.94 2.24
C GLY A 156 -11.65 -20.38 1.90
N ILE A 157 -12.36 -21.06 0.99
CA ILE A 157 -12.12 -22.47 0.63
C ILE A 157 -10.81 -22.61 -0.14
N TYR A 158 -10.00 -23.62 0.18
CA TYR A 158 -8.76 -23.87 -0.55
C TYR A 158 -9.01 -24.26 -2.00
N THR A 159 -8.14 -23.74 -2.87
CA THR A 159 -8.07 -24.13 -4.28
C THR A 159 -6.89 -25.05 -4.53
N SER A 160 -6.94 -25.86 -5.59
CA SER A 160 -5.81 -26.72 -5.97
C SER A 160 -4.54 -25.91 -6.25
N LYS A 161 -4.68 -24.67 -6.77
CA LYS A 161 -3.56 -23.74 -6.99
C LYS A 161 -2.93 -23.34 -5.66
N TYR A 162 -3.74 -22.94 -4.69
CA TYR A 162 -3.27 -22.51 -3.38
C TYR A 162 -2.52 -23.64 -2.65
N ILE A 163 -3.09 -24.85 -2.62
CA ILE A 163 -2.46 -26.02 -1.98
C ILE A 163 -1.11 -26.34 -2.60
N LYS A 164 -1.02 -26.38 -3.94
CA LYS A 164 0.25 -26.62 -4.65
C LYS A 164 1.33 -25.57 -4.32
N GLN A 165 0.92 -24.33 -4.05
CA GLN A 165 1.85 -23.24 -3.77
C GLN A 165 2.31 -23.22 -2.32
N TYR A 166 1.41 -23.44 -1.36
CA TYR A 166 1.65 -23.16 0.06
C TYR A 166 1.51 -24.36 1.00
N MET A 167 1.01 -25.50 0.52
CA MET A 167 0.75 -26.71 1.33
C MET A 167 1.38 -27.96 0.67
N LYS A 168 2.69 -27.87 0.36
CA LYS A 168 3.40 -28.92 -0.42
C LYS A 168 3.51 -30.26 0.30
N ASP A 169 3.43 -30.26 1.62
CA ASP A 169 3.68 -31.45 2.46
C ASP A 169 2.40 -32.12 2.98
N LEU A 170 1.23 -31.57 2.66
CA LEU A 170 -0.05 -32.12 3.08
C LEU A 170 -0.61 -33.00 1.96
N ASP A 171 -0.86 -34.28 2.24
CA ASP A 171 -1.64 -35.18 1.38
C ASP A 171 -3.14 -34.83 1.40
N MET A 172 -3.43 -33.55 1.16
CA MET A 172 -4.76 -32.95 1.15
C MET A 172 -5.31 -32.83 -0.26
N SER A 173 -4.62 -33.37 -1.27
CA SER A 173 -5.04 -33.25 -2.67
C SER A 173 -6.45 -33.81 -2.91
N ALA A 174 -6.80 -34.90 -2.23
CA ALA A 174 -8.12 -35.54 -2.31
C ALA A 174 -9.23 -34.75 -1.59
N HIS A 175 -8.89 -33.91 -0.61
CA HIS A 175 -9.85 -33.18 0.22
C HIS A 175 -9.69 -31.66 0.16
N ALA A 176 -8.99 -31.17 -0.86
CA ALA A 176 -8.64 -29.77 -1.05
C ALA A 176 -9.81 -28.81 -0.81
N HIS A 177 -10.99 -29.19 -1.31
CA HIS A 177 -12.19 -28.34 -1.31
C HIS A 177 -13.07 -28.49 -0.05
N TYR A 178 -12.67 -29.33 0.91
CA TYR A 178 -13.36 -29.50 2.20
C TYR A 178 -12.73 -28.67 3.33
N HIS A 179 -11.63 -27.99 3.05
CA HIS A 179 -10.92 -27.16 4.01
C HIS A 179 -10.92 -25.69 3.57
N SER A 180 -10.93 -24.80 4.55
CA SER A 180 -10.83 -23.35 4.36
C SER A 180 -9.67 -22.78 5.17
N VAL A 181 -9.25 -21.57 4.81
CA VAL A 181 -8.33 -20.79 5.64
C VAL A 181 -9.04 -20.52 6.97
N GLU A 182 -8.42 -20.96 8.06
CA GLU A 182 -8.78 -20.52 9.40
C GLU A 182 -8.03 -19.23 9.70
N TYR A 183 -8.75 -18.25 10.25
CA TYR A 183 -8.18 -16.94 10.54
C TYR A 183 -8.84 -16.37 11.79
N ASN A 184 -8.03 -16.09 12.80
CA ASN A 184 -8.52 -15.64 14.10
C ASN A 184 -8.00 -14.23 14.46
N HIS A 185 -8.41 -13.74 15.62
CA HIS A 185 -8.03 -12.42 16.13
C HIS A 185 -6.52 -12.27 16.34
N GLU A 186 -5.83 -13.32 16.78
CA GLU A 186 -4.38 -13.32 16.94
C GLU A 186 -3.67 -13.22 15.58
N ASP A 187 -4.13 -13.98 14.58
CA ASP A 187 -3.62 -13.89 13.20
C ASP A 187 -3.78 -12.46 12.67
N PHE A 188 -4.96 -11.86 12.88
CA PHE A 188 -5.21 -10.46 12.54
C PHE A 188 -4.23 -9.52 13.23
N ARG A 189 -4.09 -9.59 14.56
CA ARG A 189 -3.19 -8.71 15.33
C ARG A 189 -1.73 -8.84 14.88
N ASN A 190 -1.30 -10.05 14.52
CA ASN A 190 0.03 -10.31 13.99
C ASN A 190 0.22 -9.70 12.58
N HIS A 191 -0.78 -9.80 11.71
CA HIS A 191 -0.73 -9.19 10.38
C HIS A 191 -0.88 -7.67 10.42
N TYR A 192 -1.65 -7.13 11.35
CA TYR A 192 -1.73 -5.70 11.64
C TYR A 192 -0.36 -5.10 11.93
N LYS A 193 0.34 -5.66 12.93
CA LYS A 193 1.70 -5.23 13.30
C LYS A 193 2.68 -5.37 12.14
N PHE A 194 2.55 -6.46 11.37
CA PHE A 194 3.38 -6.70 10.21
C PHE A 194 3.17 -5.63 9.13
N ILE A 195 1.92 -5.31 8.77
CA ILE A 195 1.60 -4.31 7.75
C ILE A 195 2.05 -2.92 8.20
N HIS A 196 1.81 -2.53 9.46
CA HIS A 196 2.32 -1.26 10.01
C HIS A 196 3.82 -1.11 9.84
N LYS A 197 4.59 -2.18 10.13
CA LYS A 197 6.04 -2.18 9.91
C LYS A 197 6.44 -2.04 8.44
N LEU A 198 5.63 -2.54 7.49
CA LEU A 198 5.88 -2.30 6.07
C LEU A 198 5.66 -0.83 5.71
N VAL A 199 4.59 -0.22 6.23
CA VAL A 199 4.26 1.20 6.01
C VAL A 199 5.36 2.11 6.56
N GLU A 200 5.82 1.86 7.79
CA GLU A 200 6.96 2.53 8.43
C GLU A 200 8.21 2.50 7.53
N LYS A 201 8.61 1.31 7.06
CA LYS A 201 9.78 1.17 6.16
C LYS A 201 9.62 1.90 4.82
N ILE A 202 8.41 1.93 4.27
CA ILE A 202 8.12 2.64 3.03
C ILE A 202 8.20 4.16 3.28
N ALA A 203 7.68 4.64 4.41
CA ALA A 203 7.78 6.04 4.84
C ALA A 203 9.24 6.45 4.99
N ASP A 204 10.02 5.70 5.76
CA ASP A 204 11.46 5.96 5.97
C ASP A 204 12.22 6.01 4.64
N CYS A 205 12.00 5.03 3.77
CA CYS A 205 12.64 4.99 2.45
C CYS A 205 12.24 6.20 1.60
N THR A 206 11.01 6.69 1.74
CA THR A 206 10.50 7.86 1.02
C THR A 206 11.16 9.14 1.52
N VAL A 207 11.17 9.35 2.83
CA VAL A 207 11.77 10.52 3.48
C VAL A 207 13.27 10.58 3.18
N VAL A 208 13.98 9.46 3.32
CA VAL A 208 15.42 9.37 2.99
C VAL A 208 15.66 9.64 1.50
N GLY A 209 14.83 9.08 0.62
CA GLY A 209 14.95 9.28 -0.83
C GLY A 209 14.78 10.74 -1.25
N LEU A 210 13.74 11.42 -0.73
CA LEU A 210 13.48 12.83 -1.02
C LEU A 210 14.55 13.75 -0.43
N ASN A 211 14.98 13.52 0.81
CA ASN A 211 16.07 14.28 1.41
C ASN A 211 17.38 14.11 0.63
N LYS A 212 17.66 12.91 0.12
CA LYS A 212 18.82 12.67 -0.74
C LYS A 212 18.74 13.47 -2.06
N CYS A 213 17.57 13.57 -2.68
CA CYS A 213 17.38 14.43 -3.85
C CYS A 213 17.67 15.91 -3.53
N ILE A 214 17.33 16.37 -2.32
CA ILE A 214 17.68 17.73 -1.86
C ILE A 214 19.19 17.89 -1.68
N GLU A 215 19.85 16.93 -1.02
CA GLU A 215 21.30 16.94 -0.80
C GLU A 215 22.11 16.88 -2.10
N ASP A 216 21.64 16.09 -3.08
CA ASP A 216 22.25 15.94 -4.39
C ASP A 216 21.95 17.14 -5.33
N GLY A 217 21.10 18.09 -4.91
CA GLY A 217 20.71 19.27 -5.68
C GLY A 217 19.71 18.99 -6.81
N GLU A 218 19.03 17.85 -6.78
CA GLU A 218 17.96 17.48 -7.73
C GLU A 218 16.60 18.07 -7.35
N LEU A 219 16.40 18.44 -6.08
CA LEU A 219 15.17 19.02 -5.54
C LEU A 219 15.47 20.26 -4.69
N ASP A 220 14.83 21.38 -5.00
CA ASP A 220 15.01 22.61 -4.22
C ASP A 220 14.38 22.49 -2.83
N ARG A 221 15.17 22.80 -1.80
CA ARG A 221 14.69 22.89 -0.42
C ARG A 221 13.86 24.16 -0.23
N THR A 222 12.55 23.98 -0.07
CA THR A 222 11.61 25.06 0.27
C THR A 222 10.78 24.65 1.48
N GLU A 223 10.18 25.63 2.19
CA GLU A 223 9.31 25.37 3.34
C GLU A 223 8.14 24.42 2.98
N LEU A 224 7.59 24.57 1.78
CA LEU A 224 6.53 23.71 1.24
C LEU A 224 7.00 22.25 1.14
N ILE A 225 8.19 22.03 0.59
CA ILE A 225 8.76 20.69 0.38
C ILE A 225 9.15 20.05 1.71
N GLU A 226 9.73 20.81 2.64
CA GLU A 226 10.06 20.31 3.99
C GLU A 226 8.79 19.85 4.72
N LYS A 227 7.73 20.66 4.74
CA LYS A 227 6.43 20.27 5.33
C LYS A 227 5.82 19.05 4.66
N ALA A 228 5.94 18.92 3.33
CA ALA A 228 5.41 17.77 2.62
C ALA A 228 6.16 16.48 2.99
N ILE A 229 7.49 16.56 3.15
CA ILE A 229 8.32 15.43 3.58
C ILE A 229 8.00 15.05 5.02
N GLU A 230 7.82 16.03 5.93
CA GLU A 230 7.41 15.79 7.31
C GLU A 230 6.07 15.04 7.37
N GLN A 231 5.09 15.42 6.55
CA GLN A 231 3.78 14.76 6.49
C GLN A 231 3.81 13.34 5.89
N LEU A 232 4.92 12.94 5.25
CA LEU A 232 5.16 11.58 4.75
C LEU A 232 5.92 10.71 5.76
N ALA A 233 6.46 11.29 6.82
CA ALA A 233 7.20 10.56 7.84
C ALA A 233 6.28 9.65 8.67
N TRP A 234 6.90 8.62 9.24
CA TRP A 234 6.25 7.80 10.28
C TRP A 234 6.52 8.47 11.64
N ASP A 235 5.46 8.81 12.36
CA ASP A 235 5.51 9.40 13.71
C ASP A 235 5.46 8.34 14.83
#